data_AF-A0A067LVV5-F1
#
_entry.id   AF-A0A067LVV5-F1
#
_cell.length_a   1.000
_cell.length_b   1.000
_cell.length_c   1.000
_cell.angle_alpha   90.00
_cell.angle_beta   90.00
_cell.angle_gamma   90.00
#
_symmetry.space_group_name_H-M   'P 1'
#
loop_
_entity.id
_entity.type
_entity.pdbx_description
1 polymer ?
#
loop_
_entity_poly.entity_id
_entity_poly.type
_entity_poly.pdbx_seq_one_letter_code
_entity_poly.pdbx_strand_id
1 'polypeptide(L)'
;ACSNHPPLEALLIGLVVIAVAADSFWIQCGNVNASGIQQAFQHYVTSGASENVKAAVLKAFSQPIGSYSTQACNTMLLQIIMDNHIGSPDAGQPSGSGPA
;
A
#
# COMPACT_ATOMS: atom_id res chain seq x y z
N ALA A 1 0.54 32.91 5.24
CA ALA A 1 0.67 31.75 6.14
C ALA A 1 1.37 30.65 5.36
N CYS A 2 2.50 30.12 5.85
CA CYS A 2 3.16 28.99 5.19
C CYS A 2 2.29 27.74 5.38
N SER A 3 1.85 27.12 4.29
CA SER A 3 1.14 25.84 4.33
C SER A 3 2.00 24.81 5.07
N ASN A 4 1.59 24.44 6.28
CA ASN A 4 2.19 23.37 7.08
C ASN A 4 1.77 21.97 6.59
N HIS A 5 1.31 21.88 5.34
CA HIS A 5 0.99 20.59 4.74
C HIS A 5 2.28 19.90 4.34
N PRO A 6 2.51 18.63 4.75
CA PRO A 6 3.55 17.84 4.13
C PRO A 6 3.32 17.86 2.61
N PRO A 7 4.39 18.03 1.81
CA PRO A 7 4.29 17.94 0.37
C PRO A 7 3.67 16.58 0.01
N LEU A 8 2.87 16.53 -1.05
CA LEU A 8 2.21 15.30 -1.52
C LEU A 8 3.19 14.12 -1.63
N GLU A 9 4.45 14.40 -1.99
CA GLU A 9 5.54 13.42 -2.06
C GLU A 9 5.82 12.75 -0.71
N ALA A 10 5.84 13.50 0.40
CA ALA A 10 6.06 12.93 1.73
C ALA A 10 4.89 12.03 2.16
N LEU A 11 3.66 12.38 1.78
CA LEU A 11 2.48 11.54 2.00
C LEU A 11 2.57 10.23 1.19
N LEU A 12 2.95 10.33 -0.08
CA LEU A 12 3.12 9.17 -0.96
C LEU A 12 4.21 8.23 -0.43
N ILE A 13 5.36 8.77 0.00
CA ILE A 13 6.44 7.96 0.61
C ILE A 13 5.93 7.24 1.86
N GLY A 14 5.19 7.93 2.73
CA GLY A 14 4.62 7.32 3.94
C GLY A 14 3.67 6.15 3.62
N LEU A 15 2.81 6.32 2.61
CA LEU A 15 1.88 5.27 2.17
C LEU A 15 2.61 4.06 1.57
N VAL A 16 3.67 4.28 0.79
CA VAL A 16 4.51 3.20 0.24
C VAL A 16 5.13 2.38 1.37
N VAL A 17 5.68 3.04 2.39
CA VAL A 17 6.29 2.35 3.55
C VAL A 17 5.25 1.48 4.29
N ILE A 18 4.03 2.01 4.48
CA ILE A 18 2.95 1.26 5.14
C ILE A 18 2.54 0.04 4.30
N ALA A 19 2.36 0.22 2.99
CA ALA A 19 1.97 -0.86 2.09
C ALA A 19 3.02 -1.99 2.08
N VAL A 20 4.30 -1.63 1.95
CA VAL A 20 5.42 -2.58 1.93
C VAL A 20 5.56 -3.29 3.27
N ALA A 21 5.42 -2.57 4.38
CA ALA A 21 5.46 -3.18 5.71
C ALA A 21 4.30 -4.18 5.89
N ALA A 22 3.07 -3.78 5.55
CA ALA A 22 1.90 -4.64 5.64
C ALA A 22 2.08 -5.93 4.81
N ASP A 23 2.53 -5.82 3.57
CA ASP A 23 2.83 -6.95 2.68
C ASP A 23 3.95 -7.84 3.27
N SER A 24 4.99 -7.26 3.86
CA SER A 24 6.06 -8.00 4.54
C SER A 24 5.56 -8.83 5.73
N PHE A 25 4.68 -8.23 6.56
CA PHE A 25 4.05 -8.93 7.69
C PHE A 25 3.10 -10.04 7.21
N TRP A 26 2.51 -9.89 6.03
CA TRP A 26 1.60 -10.86 5.44
C TRP A 26 2.33 -12.04 4.77
N ILE A 27 3.47 -11.78 4.09
CA ILE A 27 4.30 -12.80 3.44
C ILE A 27 5.02 -13.68 4.47
N GLN A 28 5.53 -13.10 5.56
CA GLN A 28 6.18 -13.83 6.65
C GLN A 28 5.49 -13.57 7.98
N CYS A 29 4.39 -14.29 8.23
CA CYS A 29 3.71 -14.29 9.52
C CYS A 29 4.71 -14.57 10.67
N GLY A 30 5.01 -13.55 11.47
CA GLY A 30 5.74 -13.66 12.73
C GLY A 30 7.26 -13.48 12.67
N ASN A 31 7.89 -13.32 11.49
CA ASN A 31 9.32 -13.03 11.40
C ASN A 31 9.65 -12.14 10.20
N VAL A 32 9.52 -10.82 10.37
CA VAL A 32 9.91 -9.85 9.34
C VAL A 32 11.43 -9.65 9.41
N ASN A 33 12.13 -10.19 8.42
CA ASN A 33 13.56 -10.03 8.20
C ASN A 33 13.82 -9.16 6.94
N ALA A 34 15.06 -8.71 6.77
CA ALA A 34 15.43 -7.81 5.67
C ALA A 34 15.10 -8.39 4.28
N SER A 35 15.22 -9.70 4.10
CA SER A 35 14.84 -10.39 2.87
C SER A 35 13.33 -10.34 2.61
N GLY A 36 12.50 -10.50 3.64
CA GLY A 36 11.05 -10.36 3.55
C GLY A 36 10.62 -8.96 3.14
N ILE A 37 11.25 -7.93 3.73
CA ILE A 37 11.00 -6.52 3.35
C ILE A 37 11.40 -6.26 1.89
N GLN A 38 12.56 -6.76 1.47
CA GLN A 38 13.00 -6.62 0.09
C GLN A 38 12.06 -7.32 -0.89
N GLN A 39 11.60 -8.53 -0.56
CA GLN A 39 10.64 -9.28 -1.38
C GLN A 39 9.30 -8.53 -1.49
N ALA A 40 8.78 -8.03 -0.37
CA ALA A 40 7.56 -7.24 -0.35
C ALA A 40 7.68 -5.94 -1.14
N PHE A 41 8.83 -5.27 -1.06
CA PHE A 41 9.09 -4.08 -1.87
C PHE A 41 9.12 -4.40 -3.37
N GLN A 42 9.79 -5.48 -3.76
CA GLN A 42 9.80 -5.91 -5.16
C GLN A 42 8.39 -6.27 -5.65
N HIS A 43 7.61 -6.97 -4.82
CA HIS A 43 6.21 -7.30 -5.11
C HIS A 43 5.34 -6.03 -5.25
N TYR A 44 5.57 -5.03 -4.39
CA TYR A 44 4.89 -3.75 -4.46
C TYR A 44 5.16 -3.00 -5.77
N VAL A 45 6.41 -3.01 -6.24
CA VAL A 45 6.80 -2.36 -7.49
C VAL A 45 6.28 -3.11 -8.72
N THR A 46 6.30 -4.44 -8.72
CA THR A 46 5.91 -5.24 -9.90
C THR A 46 4.40 -5.44 -10.07
N SER A 47 3.63 -5.32 -8.99
CA SER A 47 2.16 -5.48 -9.01
C SER A 47 1.40 -4.28 -9.60
N GLY A 48 2.07 -3.14 -9.80
CA GLY A 48 1.42 -1.87 -10.19
C GLY A 48 0.65 -1.19 -9.05
N ALA A 49 0.73 -1.70 -7.81
CA ALA A 49 0.10 -1.08 -6.64
C ALA A 49 0.61 0.34 -6.39
N SER A 50 1.86 0.64 -6.75
CA SER A 50 2.44 1.97 -6.60
C SER A 50 1.70 3.03 -7.42
N GLU A 51 1.38 2.72 -8.67
CA GLU A 51 0.60 3.58 -9.56
C GLU A 51 -0.84 3.71 -9.09
N ASN A 52 -1.45 2.62 -8.61
CA ASN A 52 -2.84 2.63 -8.13
C ASN A 52 -2.99 3.44 -6.84
N VAL A 53 -2.08 3.27 -5.86
CA VAL A 53 -2.04 4.10 -4.64
C VAL A 53 -1.86 5.58 -5.00
N LYS A 54 -0.92 5.88 -5.91
CA LYS A 54 -0.70 7.26 -6.35
C LYS A 54 -1.96 7.87 -6.98
N ALA A 55 -2.63 7.13 -7.87
CA ALA A 55 -3.87 7.59 -8.51
C ALA A 55 -5.00 7.78 -7.49
N ALA A 56 -5.14 6.86 -6.54
CA ALA A 56 -6.15 6.93 -5.48
C ALA A 56 -5.94 8.13 -4.55
N VAL A 57 -4.69 8.43 -4.16
CA VAL A 57 -4.33 9.61 -3.36
C VAL A 57 -4.64 10.90 -4.13
N LEU A 58 -4.24 11.00 -5.41
CA LEU A 58 -4.52 12.17 -6.23
C LEU A 58 -6.02 12.42 -6.40
N LYS A 59 -6.82 11.35 -6.51
CA LYS A 59 -8.27 11.43 -6.57
C LYS A 59 -8.89 11.83 -5.23
N ALA A 60 -8.43 11.24 -4.13
CA ALA A 60 -8.95 11.48 -2.78
C ALA A 60 -8.64 12.90 -2.29
N PHE A 61 -7.50 13.45 -2.68
CA PHE A 61 -7.00 14.76 -2.24
C PHE A 61 -6.86 15.75 -3.40
N SER A 62 -7.78 15.66 -4.38
CA SER A 62 -7.80 16.55 -5.55
C SER A 62 -8.11 18.02 -5.19
N GLN A 63 -8.66 18.24 -4.00
CA GLN A 63 -8.89 19.57 -3.44
C GLN A 63 -7.91 19.84 -2.29
N PRO A 64 -7.50 21.11 -2.10
CA PRO A 64 -6.66 21.48 -0.98
C PRO A 64 -7.39 21.17 0.33
N ILE A 65 -6.86 20.18 1.03
CA ILE A 65 -7.23 19.84 2.40
C ILE A 65 -6.42 20.70 3.35
N GLY A 66 -7.03 21.07 4.49
CA GLY A 66 -6.42 21.94 5.50
C GLY A 66 -5.65 21.21 6.61
N SER A 67 -5.78 19.88 6.72
CA SER A 67 -4.88 19.03 7.52
C SER A 67 -5.04 17.54 7.18
N TYR A 68 -3.92 16.82 7.05
CA TYR A 68 -3.93 15.35 6.91
C TYR A 68 -4.16 14.63 8.24
N SER A 69 -3.99 15.30 9.39
CA SER A 69 -4.11 14.69 10.71
C SER A 69 -5.56 14.59 11.22
N THR A 70 -6.54 14.81 10.35
CA THR A 70 -7.95 14.65 10.71
C THR A 70 -8.35 13.17 10.66
N GLN A 71 -9.30 12.78 11.49
CA GLN A 71 -9.84 11.41 11.48
C GLN A 71 -10.33 11.02 10.08
N ALA A 72 -11.01 11.94 9.37
CA ALA A 72 -11.50 11.70 8.02
C ALA A 72 -10.36 11.42 7.03
N CYS A 73 -9.28 12.20 7.06
CA CYS A 73 -8.11 11.96 6.20
C CYS A 73 -7.44 10.62 6.54
N ASN A 74 -7.26 10.31 7.82
CA ASN A 74 -6.66 9.04 8.25
C ASN A 74 -7.48 7.84 7.78
N THR A 75 -8.81 7.89 7.91
CA THR A 75 -9.71 6.83 7.41
C THR A 75 -9.59 6.68 5.90
N MET A 76 -9.50 7.79 5.16
CA MET A 76 -9.37 7.77 3.70
C MET A 76 -8.03 7.17 3.26
N LEU A 77 -6.93 7.53 3.93
CA LEU A 77 -5.60 6.95 3.68
C LEU A 77 -5.58 5.44 3.98
N LEU A 78 -6.20 5.03 5.09
CA LEU A 78 -6.33 3.60 5.42
C LEU A 78 -7.12 2.85 4.35
N GLN A 79 -8.25 3.41 3.89
CA GLN A 79 -9.04 2.81 2.81
C GLN A 79 -8.23 2.67 1.52
N ILE A 80 -7.44 3.67 1.14
CA ILE A 80 -6.55 3.60 -0.02
C ILE A 80 -5.57 2.44 0.13
N ILE A 81 -4.95 2.26 1.30
CA ILE A 81 -4.02 1.14 1.53
C ILE A 81 -4.73 -0.21 1.47
N MET A 82 -5.94 -0.33 2.05
CA MET A 82 -6.68 -1.59 2.04
C MET A 82 -7.19 -1.97 0.64
N ASP A 83 -7.67 -1.00 -0.14
CA ASP A 83 -8.15 -1.22 -1.51
C ASP A 83 -7.02 -1.58 -2.49
N ASN A 84 -5.81 -1.10 -2.19
CA ASN A 84 -4.61 -1.35 -2.99
C ASN A 84 -3.69 -2.40 -2.36
N HIS A 85 -4.20 -3.15 -1.38
CA HIS A 85 -3.47 -4.24 -0.77
C HIS A 85 -3.24 -5.34 -1.81
N ILE A 86 -1.98 -5.69 -2.02
CA ILE A 86 -1.62 -6.79 -2.91
C ILE A 86 -1.82 -8.05 -2.06
N GLY A 87 -2.90 -8.77 -2.31
CA GLY A 87 -3.10 -10.07 -1.67
C GLY A 87 -1.90 -10.99 -1.92
N SER A 88 -1.69 -11.97 -1.03
CA SER A 88 -0.68 -13.01 -1.23
C SER A 88 -0.73 -13.55 -2.67
N PRO A 89 0.42 -13.78 -3.32
CA PRO A 89 0.43 -14.59 -4.53
C PRO A 89 -0.08 -15.98 -4.15
N ASP A 90 -1.31 -16.28 -4.58
CA ASP A 90 -1.97 -17.58 -4.50
C ASP A 90 -2.27 -18.12 -3.09
N ALA A 91 -3.48 -17.82 -2.62
CA ALA A 91 -4.22 -18.78 -1.81
C ALA A 91 -5.29 -19.43 -2.70
N GLY A 92 -4.86 -20.31 -3.62
CA GLY A 92 -5.70 -21.33 -4.22
C GLY A 92 -6.28 -20.99 -5.59
N GLN A 93 -5.55 -21.36 -6.64
CA GLN A 93 -6.20 -21.98 -7.80
C GLN A 93 -5.87 -23.49 -7.83
N PRO A 94 -6.80 -24.39 -7.45
CA PRO A 94 -6.63 -25.81 -7.71
C PRO A 94 -6.69 -25.99 -9.23
N SER A 95 -5.52 -26.00 -9.86
CA SER A 95 -5.38 -26.43 -11.25
C SER A 95 -5.75 -27.91 -11.28
N GLY A 96 -7.03 -28.17 -11.57
CA GLY A 96 -7.50 -29.50 -11.90
C GLY A 96 -6.69 -30.02 -13.07
N SER A 97 -5.98 -31.12 -12.86
CA SER A 97 -5.56 -32.10 -13.86
C SER A 97 -4.94 -33.27 -13.11
N GLY A 98 -5.75 -34.25 -12.73
CA GLY A 98 -5.24 -35.55 -12.31
C GLY A 98 -4.60 -36.27 -13.50
N PRO A 99 -3.53 -37.05 -13.32
CA PRO A 99 -3.03 -37.91 -14.39
C PRO A 99 -3.81 -39.22 -14.42
N ALA A 100 -4.16 -39.59 -15.66
CA ALA A 100 -4.48 -40.89 -16.27
C ALA A 100 -4.94 -42.06 -15.38
#